data_AF-A0AAJ0WWC8-F1
#
_entry.id   AF-A0AAJ0WWC8-F1
#
_cell.length_a   1.000
_cell.length_b   1.000
_cell.length_c   1.000
_cell.angle_alpha   90.00
_cell.angle_beta   90.00
_cell.angle_gamma   90.00
#
_symmetry.space_group_name_H-M   'P 1'
#
loop_
_entity.id
_entity.type
_entity.pdbx_description
1 polymer ?
#
loop_
_entity_poly.entity_id
_entity_poly.type
_entity_poly.pdbx_seq_one_letter_code
_entity_poly.pdbx_strand_id
1 'polypeptide(L)'
;MGDYYNENNGLRVRLKKPINVSGHSILFLRIRKPDPYRMQVGCNDFVVENYKTFKKGYLTKHTQNLRLIERPEYEMIEFFHPDFDVLAYIVHAKQGNLQMI
;
A
#
# COMPACT_ATOMS: atom_id res chain seq x y z
N MET A 1 19.39 -17.36 -1.50
CA MET A 1 18.46 -16.91 -2.58
C MET A 1 17.11 -17.55 -2.36
N GLY A 2 16.03 -16.81 -2.63
CA GLY A 2 14.65 -17.21 -2.35
C GLY A 2 13.95 -17.90 -3.52
N ASP A 3 12.68 -18.23 -3.32
CA ASP A 3 11.80 -18.82 -4.33
C ASP A 3 10.81 -17.77 -4.85
N TYR A 4 10.44 -17.85 -6.13
CA TYR A 4 9.40 -17.00 -6.71
C TYR A 4 8.11 -17.12 -5.90
N TYR A 5 7.48 -15.98 -5.58
CA TYR A 5 6.22 -15.96 -4.86
C TYR A 5 5.07 -15.49 -5.76
N ASN A 6 5.13 -14.24 -6.24
CA ASN A 6 4.20 -13.69 -7.22
C ASN A 6 4.78 -12.45 -7.91
N GLU A 7 4.04 -11.91 -8.87
CA GLU A 7 4.28 -10.57 -9.43
C GLU A 7 3.15 -9.62 -9.02
N ASN A 8 3.51 -8.53 -8.35
CA ASN A 8 2.61 -7.42 -8.06
C ASN A 8 3.42 -6.12 -8.04
N ASN A 9 3.35 -5.39 -9.16
CA ASN A 9 4.19 -4.22 -9.45
C ASN A 9 5.70 -4.52 -9.35
N GLY A 10 6.09 -5.70 -9.84
CA GLY A 10 7.46 -6.21 -9.81
C GLY A 10 7.57 -7.61 -9.19
N LEU A 11 8.77 -8.19 -9.31
CA LEU A 11 9.10 -9.54 -8.86
C LEU A 11 9.12 -9.60 -7.33
N ARG A 12 8.30 -10.48 -6.73
CA ARG A 12 8.32 -10.78 -5.29
C ARG A 12 8.87 -12.18 -5.07
N VAL A 13 9.83 -12.26 -4.15
CA VAL A 13 10.57 -13.49 -3.81
C VAL A 13 10.38 -13.77 -2.33
N ARG A 14 10.05 -15.01 -1.98
CA ARG A 14 10.07 -15.51 -0.61
C ARG A 14 11.47 -15.98 -0.27
N LEU A 15 12.07 -15.45 0.80
CA LEU A 15 13.42 -15.79 1.19
C LEU A 15 13.46 -17.20 1.82
N LYS A 16 14.45 -18.02 1.45
CA LYS A 16 14.68 -19.34 2.09
C LYS A 16 15.12 -19.22 3.55
N LYS A 17 15.74 -18.10 3.91
CA LYS A 17 16.12 -17.74 5.28
C LYS A 17 15.72 -16.28 5.52
N PRO A 18 15.09 -15.93 6.66
CA PRO A 18 14.75 -14.55 6.99
C PRO A 18 16.00 -13.66 7.09
N ILE A 19 15.83 -12.37 6.81
CA ILE A 19 16.82 -11.34 7.15
C ILE A 19 16.32 -10.65 8.42
N ASN A 20 17.11 -10.72 9.50
CA ASN A 20 16.74 -10.12 10.78
C ASN A 20 17.30 -8.70 10.88
N VAL A 21 16.45 -7.72 11.17
CA VAL A 21 16.81 -6.31 11.36
C VAL A 21 16.10 -5.78 12.60
N SER A 22 16.88 -5.34 13.60
CA SER A 22 16.37 -4.73 14.84
C SER A 22 15.25 -5.53 15.53
N GLY A 23 15.37 -6.87 15.58
CA GLY A 23 14.36 -7.74 16.20
C GLY A 23 13.17 -8.12 15.31
N HIS A 24 13.12 -7.62 14.08
CA HIS A 24 12.10 -7.96 13.09
C HIS A 24 12.66 -8.86 11.99
N SER A 25 11.80 -9.71 11.40
CA SER A 25 12.17 -10.67 10.36
C SER A 25 11.59 -10.29 9.01
N ILE A 26 12.45 -10.05 8.03
CA ILE A 26 12.08 -9.84 6.63
C ILE A 26 12.00 -11.20 5.95
N LEU A 27 10.79 -11.59 5.50
CA LEU A 27 10.52 -12.87 4.85
C LEU A 27 10.39 -12.76 3.33
N PHE A 28 10.05 -11.58 2.84
CA PHE A 28 9.79 -11.32 1.43
C PHE A 28 10.62 -10.14 0.95
N LEU A 29 11.19 -10.28 -0.24
CA LEU A 29 11.84 -9.20 -0.96
C LEU A 29 11.07 -8.93 -2.24
N ARG A 30 10.81 -7.66 -2.55
CA ARG A 30 10.20 -7.25 -3.82
C ARG A 30 11.12 -6.27 -4.53
N ILE A 31 11.44 -6.57 -5.79
CA ILE A 31 12.08 -5.61 -6.69
C ILE A 31 10.96 -4.93 -7.46
N ARG A 32 10.72 -3.64 -7.18
CA ARG A 32 9.68 -2.88 -7.87
C ARG A 32 10.10 -2.64 -9.32
N LYS A 33 9.16 -2.79 -10.25
CA LYS A 33 9.30 -2.22 -11.58
C LYS A 33 8.97 -0.73 -11.46
N PRO A 34 9.86 0.19 -11.87
CA PRO A 34 9.54 1.61 -11.89
C PRO A 34 8.28 1.84 -12.74
N ASP A 35 7.30 2.54 -12.17
CA ASP A 35 6.13 2.99 -12.91
C ASP A 35 6.45 4.37 -13.48
N PRO A 36 6.61 4.52 -14.81
CA PRO A 36 7.01 5.79 -15.41
C PRO A 36 5.95 6.89 -15.22
N TYR A 37 4.72 6.53 -14.85
CA TYR A 37 3.63 7.46 -14.59
C TYR A 37 3.44 7.76 -13.09
N ARG A 38 4.20 7.10 -12.22
CA ARG A 38 4.19 7.30 -10.76
C ARG A 38 5.61 7.47 -10.24
N MET A 39 6.14 8.66 -10.48
CA MET A 39 7.52 9.04 -10.10
C MET A 39 7.69 9.32 -8.60
N GLN A 40 6.62 9.27 -7.81
CA GLN A 40 6.66 9.59 -6.37
C GLN A 40 7.58 8.63 -5.61
N VAL A 41 8.46 9.19 -4.79
CA VAL A 41 9.59 8.48 -4.15
C VAL A 41 9.23 7.73 -2.87
N GLY A 42 7.95 7.72 -2.46
CA GLY A 42 7.49 7.08 -1.22
C GLY A 42 6.12 6.40 -1.35
N CYS A 43 5.93 5.34 -0.56
CA CYS A 43 4.67 4.63 -0.38
C CYS A 43 4.52 4.32 1.11
N ASN A 44 3.99 5.29 1.87
CA ASN A 44 3.70 5.07 3.28
C ASN A 44 2.24 4.63 3.39
N ASP A 45 2.03 3.36 3.65
CA ASP A 45 0.68 2.82 3.84
C ASP A 45 0.32 2.92 5.32
N PHE A 46 -0.87 3.47 5.61
CA PHE A 46 -1.38 3.64 6.95
C PHE A 46 -2.45 2.59 7.24
N VAL A 47 -2.37 2.01 8.43
CA VAL A 47 -3.44 1.19 9.00
C VAL A 47 -4.27 2.07 9.93
N VAL A 48 -5.57 2.11 9.71
CA VAL A 48 -6.52 2.80 10.60
C VAL A 48 -7.46 1.77 11.23
N GLU A 49 -7.74 1.92 12.52
CA GLU A 49 -8.60 0.98 13.25
C GLU A 49 -10.02 0.92 12.67
N ASN A 50 -10.59 2.06 12.28
CA ASN A 50 -11.94 2.14 11.73
C ASN A 50 -11.98 2.94 10.43
N TYR A 51 -11.77 2.24 9.32
CA TYR A 51 -11.79 2.81 7.98
C TYR A 51 -13.09 3.55 7.66
N LYS A 52 -14.26 2.99 8.02
CA LYS A 52 -15.56 3.58 7.71
C LYS A 52 -15.73 4.95 8.37
N THR A 53 -15.32 5.06 9.64
CA THR A 53 -15.32 6.33 10.38
C THR A 53 -14.36 7.33 9.74
N PHE A 54 -13.13 6.90 9.40
CA PHE A 54 -12.16 7.76 8.72
C PHE A 54 -12.70 8.28 7.38
N LYS A 55 -13.18 7.39 6.51
CA LYS A 55 -13.73 7.73 5.19
C LYS A 55 -14.85 8.76 5.33
N LYS A 56 -15.82 8.53 6.22
CA LYS A 56 -16.94 9.46 6.45
C LYS A 56 -16.48 10.81 7.02
N GLY A 57 -15.47 10.80 7.89
CA GLY A 57 -15.00 11.98 8.61
C GLY A 57 -14.13 12.94 7.78
N TYR A 58 -13.33 12.40 6.85
CA TYR A 58 -12.24 13.15 6.21
C TYR A 58 -12.33 13.23 4.69
N LEU A 59 -12.84 12.20 4.00
CA LEU A 59 -12.76 12.13 2.53
C LEU A 59 -13.45 13.32 1.85
N THR A 60 -14.60 13.75 2.35
CA THR A 60 -15.35 14.90 1.81
C THR A 60 -14.81 16.26 2.28
N LYS A 61 -14.03 16.29 3.37
CA LYS A 61 -13.47 17.53 3.93
C LYS A 61 -12.13 17.91 3.33
N HIS A 62 -11.38 16.93 2.84
CA HIS A 62 -10.00 17.11 2.34
C HIS A 62 -9.89 16.69 0.86
N THR A 63 -10.83 17.11 0.02
CA THR A 63 -10.88 16.72 -1.41
C THR A 63 -9.68 17.17 -2.24
N GLN A 64 -8.92 18.15 -1.76
CA GLN A 64 -7.68 18.61 -2.39
C GLN A 64 -6.48 17.70 -2.12
N ASN A 65 -6.58 16.79 -1.14
CA ASN A 65 -5.47 15.95 -0.71
C ASN A 65 -5.84 14.47 -0.52
N LEU A 66 -7.12 14.15 -0.52
CA LEU A 66 -7.63 12.80 -0.40
C LEU A 66 -8.50 12.47 -1.60
N ARG A 67 -8.25 11.31 -2.22
CA ARG A 67 -9.14 10.77 -3.25
C ARG A 67 -9.43 9.30 -3.01
N LEU A 68 -10.66 8.89 -3.30
CA LEU A 68 -11.09 7.51 -3.20
C LEU A 68 -10.80 6.77 -4.51
N ILE A 69 -10.19 5.59 -4.40
CA ILE A 69 -9.99 4.65 -5.48
C ILE A 69 -10.81 3.40 -5.15
N GLU A 70 -11.86 3.15 -5.93
CA GLU A 70 -12.72 1.98 -5.75
C GLU A 70 -12.29 0.85 -6.69
N ARG A 71 -12.16 -0.36 -6.12
CA ARG A 71 -11.96 -1.61 -6.86
C ARG A 71 -13.05 -2.62 -6.46
N PRO A 72 -13.26 -3.70 -7.23
CA PRO A 72 -14.23 -4.73 -6.86
C PRO A 72 -13.98 -5.33 -5.46
N GLU A 73 -12.73 -5.68 -5.17
CA GLU A 73 -12.34 -6.41 -3.96
C GLU A 73 -11.95 -5.52 -2.78
N TYR A 74 -11.58 -4.26 -3.03
CA TYR A 74 -11.09 -3.35 -2.00
C TYR A 74 -11.30 -1.88 -2.39
N GLU A 75 -11.09 -0.99 -1.44
CA GLU A 75 -11.04 0.45 -1.66
C GLU A 75 -9.78 1.05 -1.03
N MET A 76 -9.28 2.12 -1.64
CA MET A 76 -8.12 2.86 -1.14
C MET A 76 -8.46 4.34 -1.03
N ILE A 77 -8.04 4.97 0.05
CA ILE A 77 -7.95 6.43 0.11
C ILE A 77 -6.50 6.78 -0.15
N GLU A 78 -6.26 7.46 -1.26
CA GLU A 78 -4.93 7.97 -1.61
C GLU A 78 -4.76 9.40 -1.10
N PHE A 79 -3.63 9.63 -0.45
CA PHE A 79 -3.16 10.91 0.01
C PHE A 79 -2.20 11.46 -1.04
N PHE A 80 -2.46 12.70 -1.47
CA PHE A 80 -1.64 13.39 -2.44
C PHE A 80 -1.56 14.88 -2.11
N HIS A 81 -0.50 15.53 -2.57
CA HIS A 81 -0.35 16.97 -2.47
C HIS A 81 0.54 17.45 -3.62
N PRO A 82 0.21 18.57 -4.30
CA PRO A 82 0.97 19.04 -5.46
C PRO A 82 2.45 19.31 -5.14
N ASP A 83 2.74 19.78 -3.92
CA ASP A 83 4.09 20.13 -3.50
C ASP A 83 4.89 18.97 -2.86
N PHE A 84 4.32 17.77 -2.72
CA PHE A 84 5.01 16.61 -2.12
C PHE A 84 5.12 15.46 -3.12
N ASP A 85 6.34 14.96 -3.31
CA ASP A 85 6.61 13.84 -4.21
C ASP A 85 6.44 12.47 -3.52
N VAL A 86 5.34 12.31 -2.78
CA VAL A 86 5.03 11.10 -2.00
C VAL A 86 3.54 10.80 -2.12
N LEU A 87 3.21 9.52 -2.27
CA LEU A 87 1.85 9.02 -2.11
C LEU A 87 1.75 8.15 -0.87
N ALA A 88 0.60 8.21 -0.22
CA ALA A 88 0.27 7.35 0.90
C ALA A 88 -1.14 6.80 0.74
N TYR A 89 -1.40 5.66 1.36
CA TYR A 89 -2.66 4.94 1.17
C TYR A 89 -3.21 4.46 2.50
N ILE A 90 -4.53 4.52 2.64
CA ILE A 90 -5.27 3.66 3.56
C ILE A 90 -6.04 2.67 2.70
N VAL A 91 -5.81 1.37 2.92
CA VAL A 91 -6.47 0.31 2.16
C VAL A 91 -7.47 -0.44 3.03
N HIS A 92 -8.65 -0.72 2.49
CA HIS A 92 -9.69 -1.48 3.16
C HIS A 92 -10.21 -2.58 2.21
N ALA A 93 -10.07 -3.84 2.63
CA ALA A 93 -10.65 -4.96 1.93
C ALA A 93 -12.19 -4.92 2.09
N LYS A 94 -12.91 -5.10 0.99
CA LYS A 94 -14.35 -5.35 1.03
C LYS A 94 -14.56 -6.79 1.53
N GLN A 95 -15.68 -7.07 2.21
CA GLN A 95 -15.93 -8.40 2.77
C GLN A 95 -15.93 -9.45 1.65
N GLY A 96 -14.95 -10.36 1.71
CA GLY A 96 -14.66 -11.36 0.68
C GLY A 96 -13.16 -11.43 0.39
N ASN A 97 -12.42 -12.20 1.20
CA ASN A 97 -11.03 -12.63 0.97
C ASN A 97 -10.03 -11.61 0.39
N LEU A 98 -9.39 -10.82 1.26
CA LEU A 98 -8.03 -10.37 1.00
C LEU A 98 -7.27 -10.26 2.32
N GLN A 99 -6.30 -11.17 2.54
CA GLN A 99 -5.23 -10.92 3.51
C GLN A 99 -4.37 -9.80 2.93
N MET A 100 -4.66 -8.57 3.34
CA MET A 100 -3.87 -7.38 3.03
C MET A 100 -2.93 -7.14 4.20
N ILE A 101 -1.75 -7.78 4.20
CA ILE A 101 -0.37 -7.26 4.33
C ILE A 101 0.61 -8.40 3.99
#